data_AF-A0A9D1ZLD0-F1
#
_entry.id   AF-A0A9D1ZLD0-F1
#
_cell.length_a   1.000
_cell.length_b   1.000
_cell.length_c   1.000
_cell.angle_alpha   90.00
_cell.angle_beta   90.00
_cell.angle_gamma   90.00
#
_symmetry.space_group_name_H-M   'P 1'
#
loop_
_entity.id
_entity.type
_entity.pdbx_description
1 polymer ?
#
loop_
_entity_poly.entity_id
_entity_poly.type
_entity_poly.pdbx_seq_one_letter_code
_entity_poly.pdbx_strand_id
1 'polypeptide(L)'
;MDYCTECGNEIGEGIKFCSNCGRNVYKNELLDNTGSEKRFRNIIGYFKWVKSTILHPSDEGLHSSAVEFGVTSFVIQSLLSSFAIFVLGKTITEYIIELFLIYSHTDYSEVTLPKSTELYMKLLLLSMIYYFIFALVGFLCRRYLIDRRTNFKSYLNQLAGYSNLMIFFLLLLIIFILACNPINGTGSSSKDAWDFVKNLIVIGTIISNFWFIAYNASIITVSGKMKIDRLYAALVAFIVDGIGLYVLFKIITNAIL
;
A
#
# COMPACT_ATOMS: atom_id res chain seq x y z
N MET A 1 25.44 -41.17 -14.15
CA MET A 1 25.74 -41.89 -12.91
C MET A 1 25.54 -40.89 -11.78
N ASP A 2 24.48 -41.10 -11.00
CA ASP A 2 24.13 -40.19 -9.91
C ASP A 2 24.70 -40.72 -8.59
N TYR A 3 25.01 -39.82 -7.66
CA TYR A 3 25.52 -40.17 -6.34
C TYR A 3 24.58 -39.65 -5.25
N CYS A 4 24.41 -40.44 -4.19
CA CYS A 4 23.59 -40.06 -3.05
C CYS A 4 24.20 -38.86 -2.33
N THR A 5 23.42 -37.78 -2.19
CA THR A 5 23.88 -36.54 -1.54
C THR A 5 24.14 -36.67 -0.04
N GLU A 6 23.78 -37.79 0.59
CA GLU A 6 24.02 -38.00 2.03
C GLU A 6 25.18 -38.93 2.34
N CYS A 7 25.35 -40.00 1.58
CA CYS A 7 26.40 -40.99 1.85
C CYS A 7 27.40 -41.15 0.71
N GLY A 8 27.24 -40.43 -0.40
CA GLY A 8 28.13 -40.47 -1.56
C GLY A 8 28.06 -41.77 -2.37
N ASN A 9 27.14 -42.69 -2.06
CA ASN A 9 27.02 -43.95 -2.78
C ASN A 9 26.43 -43.77 -4.18
N GLU A 10 26.91 -44.53 -5.16
CA GLU A 10 26.37 -44.51 -6.51
C GLU A 10 24.91 -45.01 -6.57
N ILE A 11 24.11 -44.37 -7.41
CA ILE A 11 22.69 -44.59 -7.61
C ILE A 11 22.49 -45.05 -9.05
N GLY A 12 22.00 -46.28 -9.22
CA GLY A 12 21.59 -46.81 -10.53
C GLY A 12 20.31 -46.16 -11.04
N GLU A 13 20.14 -46.09 -12.36
CA GLU A 13 18.96 -45.47 -12.98
C GLU A 13 17.65 -46.12 -12.50
N GLY A 14 16.68 -45.29 -12.09
CA GLY A 14 15.33 -45.72 -11.70
C GLY A 14 15.14 -46.19 -10.26
N ILE A 15 16.16 -46.15 -9.39
CA ILE A 15 16.01 -46.52 -7.98
C ILE A 15 15.36 -45.41 -7.16
N LYS A 16 14.36 -45.74 -6.33
CA LYS A 16 13.60 -44.75 -5.54
C LYS A 16 14.24 -44.37 -4.21
N PHE A 17 15.07 -45.26 -3.68
CA PHE A 17 15.76 -45.10 -2.40
C PHE A 17 17.23 -45.52 -2.55
N CYS A 18 18.12 -44.81 -1.89
CA CYS A 18 19.52 -45.21 -1.78
C CYS A 18 19.59 -46.52 -0.99
N SER A 19 20.13 -47.57 -1.62
CA SER A 19 20.31 -48.88 -0.99
C SER A 19 21.25 -48.86 0.22
N ASN A 20 22.13 -47.85 0.31
CA ASN A 20 23.13 -47.78 1.37
C ASN A 20 22.65 -47.02 2.62
N CYS A 21 21.95 -45.89 2.45
CA CYS A 21 21.49 -45.07 3.59
C CYS A 21 19.96 -44.99 3.75
N GLY A 22 19.19 -45.60 2.85
CA GLY A 22 17.72 -45.58 2.89
C GLY A 22 17.08 -44.24 2.48
N ARG A 23 17.86 -43.23 2.12
CA ARG A 23 17.35 -41.92 1.67
C ARG A 23 16.52 -42.05 0.40
N ASN A 24 15.34 -41.44 0.36
CA ASN A 24 14.53 -41.34 -0.85
C ASN A 24 15.22 -40.41 -1.86
N VAL A 25 15.58 -40.94 -3.02
CA VAL A 25 16.28 -40.21 -4.09
C VAL A 25 15.32 -39.77 -5.20
N TYR A 26 14.12 -40.37 -5.28
CA TYR A 26 13.04 -39.98 -6.18
C TYR A 26 12.40 -38.63 -5.81
N LYS A 27 12.60 -38.15 -4.58
CA LYS A 27 11.99 -36.92 -4.07
C LYS A 27 12.68 -35.63 -4.54
N ASN A 28 13.81 -35.72 -5.23
CA ASN A 28 14.58 -34.55 -5.68
C ASN A 28 14.31 -34.11 -7.13
N GLU A 29 13.61 -34.89 -7.96
CA GLU A 29 13.27 -34.48 -9.34
C GLU A 29 11.83 -33.97 -9.51
N LEU A 30 10.98 -34.09 -8.48
CA LEU A 30 9.59 -33.58 -8.53
C LEU A 30 9.36 -32.29 -7.73
N LEU A 31 10.40 -31.72 -7.11
CA LEU A 31 10.35 -30.43 -6.42
C LEU A 31 11.20 -29.33 -7.10
N ASP A 32 11.66 -29.57 -8.34
CA ASP A 32 12.15 -28.50 -9.22
C ASP A 32 11.10 -28.04 -10.24
N ASN A 33 9.82 -28.16 -9.88
CA ASN A 33 8.71 -27.77 -10.74
C ASN A 33 8.17 -26.37 -10.39
N THR A 34 8.72 -25.42 -11.14
CA THR A 34 8.07 -24.19 -11.65
C THR A 34 7.91 -23.00 -10.69
N GLY A 35 8.51 -21.87 -11.10
CA GLY A 35 8.37 -20.58 -10.40
C GLY A 35 6.92 -20.09 -10.24
N SER A 36 5.96 -20.65 -10.98
CA SER A 36 4.52 -20.39 -10.82
C SER A 36 3.98 -20.86 -9.48
N GLU A 37 4.34 -22.06 -9.00
CA GLU A 37 3.85 -22.55 -7.70
C GLU A 37 4.41 -21.73 -6.53
N LYS A 38 5.69 -21.37 -6.59
CA LYS A 38 6.33 -20.51 -5.59
C LYS A 38 5.66 -19.12 -5.56
N ARG A 39 5.37 -18.54 -6.73
CA ARG A 39 4.64 -17.27 -6.85
C ARG A 39 3.23 -17.38 -6.28
N PHE A 40 2.49 -18.43 -6.61
CA PHE A 40 1.14 -18.65 -6.11
C PHE A 40 1.10 -18.82 -4.58
N ARG A 41 2.04 -19.60 -4.02
CA ARG A 41 2.20 -19.72 -2.55
C ARG A 41 2.50 -18.38 -1.90
N ASN A 42 3.33 -17.53 -2.51
CA ASN A 42 3.62 -16.19 -2.00
C ASN A 42 2.39 -15.29 -2.02
N ILE A 43 1.57 -15.34 -3.07
CA ILE A 43 0.32 -14.56 -3.17
C ILE A 43 -0.66 -14.98 -2.07
N ILE A 44 -0.89 -16.28 -1.90
CA ILE A 44 -1.74 -16.79 -0.81
C ILE A 44 -1.19 -16.39 0.55
N GLY A 45 0.13 -16.50 0.73
CA GLY A 45 0.83 -16.08 1.95
C GLY A 45 0.60 -14.61 2.28
N TYR A 46 0.68 -13.74 1.27
CA TYR A 46 0.41 -12.31 1.41
C TYR A 46 -1.02 -12.04 1.89
N PHE A 47 -2.03 -12.61 1.22
CA PHE A 47 -3.42 -12.38 1.62
C PHE A 47 -3.76 -12.97 2.98
N LYS A 48 -3.17 -14.12 3.33
CA LYS A 48 -3.28 -14.69 4.67
C LYS A 48 -2.69 -13.74 5.71
N TRP A 49 -1.51 -13.19 5.44
CA TRP A 49 -0.86 -12.20 6.31
C TRP A 49 -1.70 -10.92 6.44
N VAL A 50 -2.21 -10.35 5.34
CA VAL A 50 -3.11 -9.18 5.36
C VAL A 50 -4.32 -9.46 6.26
N LYS A 51 -5.00 -10.58 6.05
CA LYS A 51 -6.14 -11.00 6.88
C LYS A 51 -5.75 -11.09 8.36
N SER A 52 -4.63 -11.72 8.68
CA SER A 52 -4.14 -11.85 10.06
C SER A 52 -3.84 -10.48 10.69
N THR A 53 -3.21 -9.55 9.96
CA THR A 53 -2.92 -8.21 10.48
C THR A 53 -4.17 -7.37 10.74
N ILE A 54 -5.25 -7.58 9.98
CA ILE A 54 -6.54 -6.92 10.21
C ILE A 54 -7.25 -7.49 11.43
N LEU A 55 -7.23 -8.82 11.60
CA LEU A 55 -7.91 -9.48 12.73
C LEU A 55 -7.15 -9.35 14.05
N HIS A 56 -5.82 -9.33 13.99
CA HIS A 56 -4.93 -9.33 15.16
C HIS A 56 -3.80 -8.30 15.01
N PRO A 57 -4.12 -6.99 14.92
CA PRO A 57 -3.12 -5.95 14.65
C PRO A 57 -2.01 -5.87 15.73
N SER A 58 -2.34 -6.21 16.98
CA SER A 58 -1.42 -6.14 18.12
C SER A 58 -0.45 -7.32 18.25
N ASP A 59 -0.54 -8.35 17.41
CA ASP A 59 0.36 -9.51 17.48
C ASP A 59 1.75 -9.16 16.92
N GLU A 60 2.74 -9.01 17.82
CA GLU A 60 4.12 -8.66 17.48
C GLU A 60 4.80 -9.69 16.54
N GLY A 61 4.36 -10.96 16.57
CA GLY A 61 4.92 -12.04 15.75
C GLY A 61 4.59 -11.90 14.25
N LEU A 62 3.49 -11.23 13.92
CA LEU A 62 3.06 -10.99 12.53
C LEU A 62 3.95 -9.97 11.80
N HIS A 63 4.61 -9.09 12.54
CA HIS A 63 5.36 -7.95 11.98
C HIS A 63 6.85 -8.24 11.79
N SER A 64 7.39 -9.25 12.49
CA SER A 64 8.82 -9.61 12.48
C SER A 64 9.18 -10.78 11.55
N SER A 65 8.21 -11.65 11.21
CA SER A 65 8.47 -12.97 10.60
C SER A 65 8.08 -13.11 9.11
N ALA A 66 7.36 -12.16 8.53
CA ALA A 66 6.81 -12.28 7.18
C ALA A 66 7.82 -11.91 6.07
N VAL A 67 7.85 -12.72 5.00
CA VAL A 67 8.55 -12.48 3.73
C VAL A 67 8.11 -11.12 3.16
N GLU A 68 8.89 -10.05 3.36
CA GLU A 68 8.81 -8.70 2.73
C GLU A 68 7.44 -8.16 2.26
N PHE A 69 6.32 -8.56 2.89
CA PHE A 69 4.97 -8.27 2.44
C PHE A 69 4.60 -6.80 2.61
N GLY A 70 5.32 -6.06 3.47
CA GLY A 70 5.07 -4.65 3.69
C GLY A 70 5.28 -3.80 2.44
N VAL A 71 6.30 -4.12 1.62
CA VAL A 71 6.51 -3.43 0.33
C VAL A 71 5.33 -3.67 -0.60
N THR A 72 4.85 -4.92 -0.68
CA THR A 72 3.68 -5.29 -1.48
C THR A 72 2.45 -4.50 -1.05
N SER A 73 2.20 -4.37 0.25
CA SER A 73 1.09 -3.56 0.77
C SER A 73 1.20 -2.09 0.36
N PHE A 74 2.38 -1.47 0.47
CA PHE A 74 2.55 -0.07 0.06
C PHE A 74 2.37 0.13 -1.44
N VAL A 75 2.81 -0.82 -2.27
CA VAL A 75 2.56 -0.78 -3.72
C VAL A 75 1.05 -0.83 -4.00
N ILE A 76 0.31 -1.74 -3.35
CA ILE A 76 -1.15 -1.85 -3.51
C ILE A 76 -1.84 -0.58 -3.00
N GLN A 77 -1.46 -0.06 -1.83
CA GLN A 77 -2.02 1.17 -1.28
C GLN A 77 -1.74 2.37 -2.20
N SER A 78 -0.53 2.47 -2.78
CA SER A 78 -0.16 3.52 -3.74
C SER A 78 -1.01 3.48 -5.00
N LEU A 79 -1.22 2.28 -5.56
CA LEU A 79 -2.07 2.06 -6.74
C LEU A 79 -3.52 2.43 -6.48
N LEU A 80 -4.07 1.99 -5.34
CA LEU A 80 -5.46 2.26 -4.99
C LEU A 80 -5.69 3.74 -4.66
N SER A 81 -4.78 4.37 -3.92
CA SER A 81 -4.92 5.80 -3.60
C SER A 81 -4.77 6.68 -4.84
N SER A 82 -3.82 6.39 -5.73
CA SER A 82 -3.69 7.13 -6.99
C SER A 82 -4.91 6.94 -7.89
N PHE A 83 -5.47 5.73 -7.94
CA PHE A 83 -6.69 5.47 -8.71
C PHE A 83 -7.90 6.20 -8.11
N ALA A 84 -8.06 6.17 -6.78
CA ALA A 84 -9.13 6.90 -6.10
C ALA A 84 -9.06 8.41 -6.38
N ILE A 85 -7.86 9.01 -6.26
CA ILE A 85 -7.62 10.44 -6.55
C ILE A 85 -7.88 10.74 -8.03
N PHE A 86 -7.45 9.86 -8.93
CA PHE A 86 -7.66 10.02 -10.38
C PHE A 86 -9.15 10.02 -10.74
N VAL A 87 -9.90 9.01 -10.29
CA VAL A 87 -11.35 8.93 -10.56
C VAL A 87 -12.07 10.13 -9.95
N LEU A 88 -11.73 10.50 -8.71
CA LEU A 88 -12.32 11.67 -8.06
C LEU A 88 -12.01 12.97 -8.81
N GLY A 89 -10.75 13.19 -9.17
CA GLY A 89 -10.31 14.38 -9.89
C GLY A 89 -10.99 14.49 -11.24
N LYS A 90 -11.15 13.37 -11.95
CA LYS A 90 -11.92 13.31 -13.20
C LYS A 90 -13.37 13.71 -12.99
N THR A 91 -14.06 13.11 -12.01
CA THR A 91 -15.46 13.44 -11.68
C THR A 91 -15.63 14.94 -11.36
N ILE A 92 -14.75 15.49 -10.53
CA ILE A 92 -14.81 16.92 -10.17
C ILE A 92 -14.56 17.80 -11.41
N THR A 93 -13.58 17.46 -12.23
CA THR A 93 -13.22 18.24 -13.43
C THR A 93 -14.36 18.24 -14.44
N GLU A 94 -14.96 17.08 -14.70
CA GLU A 94 -16.11 16.95 -15.61
C GLU A 94 -17.29 17.80 -15.13
N TYR A 95 -17.61 17.75 -13.83
CA TYR A 95 -18.66 18.58 -13.24
C TYR A 95 -18.38 20.09 -13.36
N ILE A 96 -17.14 20.52 -13.10
CA ILE A 96 -16.74 21.93 -13.23
C ILE A 96 -16.86 22.39 -14.68
N ILE A 97 -16.42 21.57 -15.64
CA ILE A 97 -16.52 21.89 -17.07
C ILE A 97 -18.00 22.01 -17.49
N GLU A 98 -18.85 21.09 -17.08
CA GLU A 98 -20.28 21.13 -17.38
C GLU A 98 -20.92 22.43 -16.87
N LEU A 99 -20.65 22.80 -15.61
CA LEU A 99 -21.11 24.08 -15.05
C LEU A 99 -20.55 25.28 -15.81
N PHE A 100 -19.26 25.25 -16.16
CA PHE A 100 -18.62 26.33 -16.89
C PHE A 100 -19.27 26.53 -18.27
N LEU A 101 -19.50 25.46 -19.04
CA LEU A 101 -20.10 25.54 -20.37
C LEU A 101 -21.54 26.07 -20.33
N ILE A 102 -22.33 25.64 -19.34
CA ILE A 102 -23.69 26.16 -19.11
C ILE A 102 -23.67 27.68 -18.88
N TYR A 103 -22.73 28.17 -18.07
CA TYR A 103 -22.66 29.59 -17.71
C TYR A 103 -22.01 30.47 -18.77
N SER A 104 -21.00 29.95 -19.46
CA SER A 104 -20.20 30.68 -20.46
C SER A 104 -20.80 30.68 -21.86
N HIS A 105 -21.83 29.85 -22.12
CA HIS A 105 -22.40 29.63 -23.44
C HIS A 105 -21.36 29.20 -24.50
N THR A 106 -20.28 28.55 -24.06
CA THR A 106 -19.20 28.06 -24.92
C THR A 106 -19.46 26.61 -25.33
N ASP A 107 -19.02 26.22 -26.53
CA ASP A 107 -19.13 24.83 -27.00
C ASP A 107 -18.00 23.94 -26.44
N TYR A 108 -18.34 22.66 -26.20
CA TYR A 108 -17.44 21.67 -25.60
C TYR A 108 -16.14 21.44 -26.40
N SER A 109 -16.15 21.68 -27.71
CA SER A 109 -15.02 21.42 -28.61
C SER A 109 -13.77 22.27 -28.35
N GLU A 110 -13.89 23.34 -27.57
CA GLU A 110 -12.75 24.22 -27.23
C GLU A 110 -12.00 23.78 -25.96
N VAL A 111 -12.52 22.79 -25.21
CA VAL A 111 -11.94 22.35 -23.94
C VAL A 111 -10.99 21.18 -24.16
N THR A 112 -9.68 21.42 -24.08
CA THR A 112 -8.67 20.36 -24.12
C THR A 112 -8.43 19.78 -22.72
N LEU A 113 -8.79 18.52 -22.52
CA LEU A 113 -8.50 17.79 -21.27
C LEU A 113 -7.10 17.15 -21.31
N PRO A 114 -6.38 17.10 -20.16
CA PRO A 114 -5.12 16.37 -20.06
C PRO A 114 -5.29 14.90 -20.45
N LYS A 115 -4.26 14.30 -21.05
CA LYS A 115 -4.27 12.86 -21.37
C LYS A 115 -4.41 12.05 -20.08
N SER A 116 -5.46 11.23 -20.01
CA SER A 116 -5.86 10.46 -18.82
C SER A 116 -4.74 9.57 -18.27
N THR A 117 -3.96 8.94 -19.15
CA THR A 117 -2.86 8.05 -18.76
C THR A 117 -1.69 8.79 -18.12
N GLU A 118 -1.32 9.95 -18.65
CA GLU A 118 -0.22 10.76 -18.12
C GLU A 118 -0.54 11.28 -16.72
N LEU A 119 -1.77 11.80 -16.53
CA LEU A 119 -2.23 12.27 -15.23
C LEU A 119 -2.22 11.14 -14.19
N TYR A 120 -2.74 9.96 -14.54
CA TYR A 120 -2.73 8.82 -13.64
C TYR A 120 -1.31 8.42 -13.23
N MET A 121 -0.36 8.36 -14.17
CA MET A 121 1.03 8.00 -13.86
C MET A 121 1.71 9.02 -12.95
N LYS A 122 1.43 10.33 -13.13
CA LYS A 122 1.92 11.38 -12.22
C LYS A 122 1.34 11.21 -10.81
N LEU A 123 0.05 10.90 -10.68
CA LEU A 123 -0.60 10.65 -9.40
C LEU A 123 -0.08 9.37 -8.71
N LEU A 124 0.23 8.32 -9.48
CA LEU A 124 0.84 7.10 -8.95
C LEU A 124 2.24 7.36 -8.40
N LEU A 125 3.07 8.10 -9.14
CA LEU A 125 4.41 8.46 -8.65
C LEU A 125 4.30 9.30 -7.37
N LEU A 126 3.35 10.24 -7.34
CA LEU A 126 3.08 11.07 -6.17
C LEU A 126 2.68 10.22 -4.95
N SER A 127 1.75 9.27 -5.11
CA SER A 127 1.33 8.40 -4.01
C SER A 127 2.48 7.53 -3.50
N MET A 128 3.32 7.00 -4.38
CA MET A 128 4.52 6.24 -4.00
C MET A 128 5.50 7.09 -3.18
N ILE A 129 5.77 8.34 -3.60
CA ILE A 129 6.65 9.25 -2.86
C ILE A 129 6.05 9.59 -1.50
N TYR A 130 4.74 9.84 -1.42
CA TYR A 130 4.03 10.09 -0.17
C TYR A 130 4.26 8.94 0.83
N TYR A 131 3.96 7.70 0.44
CA TYR A 131 4.15 6.55 1.33
C TYR A 131 5.62 6.32 1.69
N PHE A 132 6.53 6.57 0.75
CA PHE A 132 7.97 6.47 1.00
C PHE A 132 8.46 7.46 2.05
N ILE A 133 8.00 8.72 2.02
CA ILE A 133 8.37 9.75 3.01
C ILE A 133 7.95 9.27 4.42
N PHE A 134 6.68 8.92 4.62
CA PHE A 134 6.20 8.44 5.91
C PHE A 134 6.94 7.19 6.38
N ALA A 135 7.16 6.22 5.49
CA ALA A 135 7.90 5.01 5.84
C ALA A 135 9.35 5.32 6.26
N LEU A 136 10.02 6.24 5.55
CA LEU A 136 11.38 6.64 5.85
C LEU A 136 11.47 7.42 7.16
N VAL A 137 10.64 8.46 7.33
CA VAL A 137 10.65 9.32 8.52
C VAL A 137 10.33 8.52 9.76
N GLY A 138 9.26 7.71 9.73
CA GLY A 138 8.89 6.90 10.88
C GLY A 138 9.93 5.81 11.20
N PHE A 139 10.58 5.23 10.19
CA PHE A 139 11.73 4.34 10.40
C PHE A 139 12.88 5.06 11.10
N LEU A 140 13.29 6.24 10.60
CA LEU A 140 14.40 7.01 11.17
C LEU A 140 14.08 7.43 12.60
N CYS A 141 12.86 7.92 12.86
CA CYS A 141 12.42 8.28 14.21
C CYS A 141 12.51 7.07 15.14
N ARG A 142 11.99 5.91 14.73
CA ARG A 142 12.08 4.70 15.54
C ARG A 142 13.52 4.24 15.75
N ARG A 143 14.34 4.22 14.70
CA ARG A 143 15.71 3.72 14.72
C ARG A 143 16.66 4.56 15.58
N TYR A 144 16.46 5.88 15.59
CA TYR A 144 17.36 6.81 16.26
C TYR A 144 16.85 7.27 17.62
N LEU A 145 15.53 7.39 17.81
CA LEU A 145 14.92 7.90 19.04
C LEU A 145 14.44 6.80 19.99
N ILE A 146 14.04 5.63 19.47
CA ILE A 146 13.40 4.56 20.27
C ILE A 146 14.31 3.34 20.41
N ASP A 147 14.52 2.60 19.31
CA ASP A 147 15.24 1.33 19.30
C ASP A 147 16.28 1.26 18.17
N ARG A 148 17.55 1.12 18.56
CA ARG A 148 18.67 1.01 17.63
C ARG A 148 18.74 -0.34 16.89
N ARG A 149 17.92 -1.32 17.22
CA ARG A 149 17.93 -2.63 16.53
C ARG A 149 16.89 -2.74 15.41
N THR A 150 16.03 -1.73 15.27
CA THR A 150 14.99 -1.74 14.23
C THR A 150 15.61 -1.74 12.83
N ASN A 151 15.21 -2.70 11.99
CA ASN A 151 15.60 -2.77 10.59
C ASN A 151 14.50 -2.19 9.70
N PHE A 152 14.87 -1.52 8.60
CA PHE A 152 13.90 -0.86 7.71
C PHE A 152 12.84 -1.83 7.18
N LYS A 153 13.24 -3.04 6.78
CA LYS A 153 12.31 -4.08 6.30
C LYS A 153 11.29 -4.51 7.37
N SER A 154 11.75 -4.70 8.60
CA SER A 154 10.87 -5.04 9.73
C SER A 154 9.91 -3.88 10.05
N TYR A 155 10.41 -2.65 9.99
CA TYR A 155 9.58 -1.47 10.16
C TYR A 155 8.50 -1.35 9.08
N LEU A 156 8.88 -1.55 7.81
CA LEU A 156 7.93 -1.54 6.68
C LEU A 156 6.84 -2.59 6.86
N ASN A 157 7.20 -3.82 7.25
CA ASN A 157 6.22 -4.86 7.54
C ASN A 157 5.28 -4.45 8.69
N GLN A 158 5.79 -3.82 9.73
CA GLN A 158 4.96 -3.36 10.85
C GLN A 158 4.01 -2.23 10.45
N LEU A 159 4.51 -1.19 9.77
CA LEU A 159 3.68 -0.09 9.30
C LEU A 159 2.63 -0.58 8.29
N ALA A 160 3.00 -1.48 7.38
CA ALA A 160 2.06 -2.12 6.48
C ALA A 160 1.03 -2.96 7.22
N GLY A 161 1.45 -3.74 8.22
CA GLY A 161 0.55 -4.53 9.05
C GLY A 161 -0.53 -3.68 9.73
N TYR A 162 -0.15 -2.53 10.29
CA TYR A 162 -1.12 -1.60 10.87
C TYR A 162 -2.00 -0.87 9.83
N SER A 163 -1.47 -0.61 8.63
CA SER A 163 -2.18 0.14 7.58
C SER A 163 -2.95 -0.74 6.60
N ASN A 164 -2.84 -2.07 6.67
CA ASN A 164 -3.48 -2.99 5.73
C ASN A 164 -5.00 -2.84 5.64
N LEU A 165 -5.66 -2.43 6.74
CA LEU A 165 -7.09 -2.12 6.72
C LEU A 165 -7.45 -0.98 5.76
N MET A 166 -6.51 -0.07 5.47
CA MET A 166 -6.73 0.98 4.47
C MET A 166 -6.94 0.44 3.06
N ILE A 167 -6.39 -0.72 2.70
CA ILE A 167 -6.63 -1.33 1.38
C ILE A 167 -8.14 -1.55 1.18
N PHE A 168 -8.82 -2.04 2.23
CA PHE A 168 -10.27 -2.22 2.20
C PHE A 168 -11.02 -0.88 2.09
N PHE A 169 -10.65 0.13 2.87
CA PHE A 169 -11.32 1.43 2.80
C PHE A 169 -11.06 2.19 1.50
N LEU A 170 -9.87 2.06 0.91
CA LEU A 170 -9.56 2.63 -0.41
C LEU A 170 -10.41 1.98 -1.50
N LEU A 171 -10.58 0.64 -1.46
CA LEU A 171 -11.49 -0.05 -2.37
C LEU A 171 -12.94 0.42 -2.19
N LEU A 172 -13.40 0.55 -0.94
CA LEU A 172 -14.74 1.06 -0.64
C LEU A 172 -14.93 2.49 -1.16
N LEU A 173 -13.92 3.35 -1.00
CA LEU A 173 -13.93 4.72 -1.53
C LEU A 173 -14.03 4.72 -3.05
N ILE A 174 -13.25 3.89 -3.75
CA ILE A 174 -13.32 3.76 -5.22
C ILE A 174 -14.71 3.33 -5.65
N ILE A 175 -15.27 2.29 -5.01
CA ILE A 175 -16.62 1.79 -5.30
C ILE A 175 -17.66 2.89 -5.05
N PHE A 176 -17.55 3.63 -3.94
CA PHE A 176 -18.41 4.75 -3.62
C PHE A 176 -18.35 5.84 -4.68
N ILE A 177 -17.15 6.26 -5.11
CA ILE A 177 -16.99 7.29 -6.14
C ILE A 177 -17.64 6.83 -7.45
N LEU A 178 -17.43 5.58 -7.87
CA LEU A 178 -17.98 5.05 -9.12
C LEU A 178 -19.50 4.86 -9.07
N ALA A 179 -20.03 4.39 -7.94
CA ALA A 179 -21.46 4.08 -7.79
C ALA A 179 -22.32 5.32 -7.52
N CYS A 180 -21.77 6.31 -6.82
CA CYS A 180 -22.49 7.51 -6.40
C CYS A 180 -22.11 8.76 -7.20
N ASN A 181 -21.40 8.61 -8.33
CA ASN A 181 -21.03 9.75 -9.18
C ASN A 181 -22.31 10.44 -9.72
N PRO A 182 -22.57 11.72 -9.37
CA PRO A 182 -23.77 12.43 -9.80
C PRO A 182 -23.87 12.58 -11.32
N ILE A 183 -22.75 12.57 -12.05
CA ILE A 183 -22.71 12.78 -13.52
C ILE A 183 -23.34 11.59 -14.29
N ASN A 184 -23.37 10.40 -13.68
CA ASN A 184 -23.88 9.19 -14.35
C ASN A 184 -25.42 9.11 -14.37
N GLY A 185 -26.13 10.03 -13.71
CA GLY A 185 -27.59 10.05 -13.64
C GLY A 185 -28.20 11.11 -14.56
N THR A 186 -29.11 10.72 -15.44
CA THR A 186 -29.95 11.68 -16.19
C THR A 186 -30.82 12.46 -15.21
N GLY A 187 -30.53 13.74 -14.99
CA GLY A 187 -31.30 14.63 -14.11
C GLY A 187 -30.72 14.88 -12.71
N SER A 188 -29.40 14.75 -12.53
CA SER A 188 -28.73 15.05 -11.26
C SER A 188 -28.96 16.49 -10.81
N SER A 189 -29.48 16.67 -9.60
CA SER A 189 -29.68 17.99 -8.99
C SER A 189 -28.42 18.48 -8.29
N SER A 190 -28.32 19.80 -8.04
CA SER A 190 -27.24 20.38 -7.22
C SER A 190 -27.20 19.81 -5.79
N LYS A 191 -28.34 19.32 -5.29
CA LYS A 191 -28.45 18.63 -4.01
C LYS A 191 -27.73 17.27 -4.05
N ASP A 192 -27.87 16.51 -5.13
CA ASP A 192 -27.23 15.20 -5.27
C ASP A 192 -25.70 15.34 -5.33
N ALA A 193 -25.21 16.35 -6.05
CA ALA A 193 -23.79 16.69 -6.09
C ALA A 193 -23.26 17.08 -4.70
N TRP A 194 -24.03 17.87 -3.94
CA TRP A 194 -23.65 18.24 -2.58
C TRP A 194 -23.63 17.05 -1.62
N ASP A 195 -24.63 16.17 -1.69
CA ASP A 195 -24.68 14.95 -0.87
C ASP A 195 -23.52 14.01 -1.21
N PHE A 196 -23.13 13.90 -2.48
CA PHE A 196 -21.93 13.18 -2.90
C PHE A 196 -20.66 13.76 -2.25
N VAL A 197 -20.42 15.06 -2.36
CA VAL A 197 -19.24 15.74 -1.78
C VAL A 197 -19.21 15.61 -0.26
N LYS A 198 -20.35 15.79 0.40
CA LYS A 198 -20.46 15.65 1.87
C LYS A 198 -20.06 14.24 2.32
N ASN A 199 -20.58 13.21 1.66
CA ASN A 199 -20.25 11.82 1.98
C ASN A 199 -18.77 11.51 1.68
N LEU A 200 -18.22 12.06 0.60
CA LEU A 200 -16.81 11.93 0.26
C LEU A 200 -15.89 12.50 1.35
N ILE A 201 -16.21 13.69 1.89
CA ILE A 201 -15.47 14.31 3.00
C ILE A 201 -15.49 13.42 4.24
N VAL A 202 -16.64 12.85 4.59
CA VAL A 202 -16.77 11.93 5.73
C VAL A 202 -15.90 10.69 5.53
N ILE A 203 -16.00 10.04 4.38
CA ILE A 203 -15.20 8.84 4.06
C ILE A 203 -13.70 9.17 4.06
N GLY A 204 -13.30 10.29 3.44
CA GLY A 204 -11.93 10.75 3.41
C GLY A 204 -11.35 11.01 4.81
N THR A 205 -12.16 11.57 5.71
CA THR A 205 -11.78 11.81 7.12
C THR A 205 -11.60 10.50 7.89
N ILE A 206 -12.46 9.50 7.65
CA ILE A 206 -12.30 8.17 8.27
C ILE A 206 -10.99 7.54 7.80
N ILE A 207 -10.72 7.55 6.49
CA ILE A 207 -9.50 6.98 5.90
C ILE A 207 -8.24 7.65 6.43
N SER A 208 -8.23 8.99 6.51
CA SER A 208 -7.06 9.73 7.02
C SER A 208 -6.79 9.41 8.48
N ASN A 209 -7.82 9.30 9.32
CA ASN A 209 -7.66 8.90 10.72
C ASN A 209 -7.05 7.50 10.85
N PHE A 210 -7.50 6.53 10.04
CA PHE A 210 -6.89 5.19 10.03
C PHE A 210 -5.41 5.23 9.66
N TRP A 211 -5.03 6.00 8.64
CA TRP A 211 -3.62 6.19 8.27
C TRP A 211 -2.79 6.72 9.44
N PHE A 212 -3.27 7.79 10.09
CA PHE A 212 -2.54 8.40 11.20
C PHE A 212 -2.42 7.47 12.41
N ILE A 213 -3.47 6.71 12.73
CA ILE A 213 -3.43 5.72 13.82
C ILE A 213 -2.40 4.62 13.49
N ALA A 214 -2.44 4.08 12.28
CA ALA A 214 -1.51 3.04 11.83
C ALA A 214 -0.05 3.52 11.87
N TYR A 215 0.18 4.76 11.41
CA TYR A 215 1.48 5.39 11.43
C TYR A 215 2.02 5.57 12.85
N ASN A 216 1.22 6.15 13.74
CA ASN A 216 1.59 6.29 15.15
C ASN A 216 1.88 4.95 15.80
N ALA A 217 0.99 3.97 15.61
CA ALA A 217 1.17 2.62 16.14
C ALA A 217 2.52 2.03 15.72
N SER A 218 2.91 2.18 14.44
CA SER A 218 4.19 1.67 13.93
C SER A 218 5.44 2.24 14.62
N ILE A 219 5.32 3.43 15.23
CA ILE A 219 6.40 4.10 15.95
C ILE A 219 6.36 3.70 17.44
N ILE A 220 5.18 3.71 18.06
CA ILE A 220 5.06 3.65 19.53
C ILE A 220 4.92 2.23 20.10
N THR A 221 4.53 1.22 19.31
CA THR A 221 4.24 -0.15 19.83
C THR A 221 5.49 -1.02 20.05
N VAL A 222 6.58 -0.45 20.55
CA VAL A 222 7.82 -1.19 20.80
C VAL A 222 7.85 -1.76 22.22
N SER A 223 8.36 -2.97 22.43
CA SER A 223 8.67 -3.52 23.76
C SER A 223 10.16 -3.29 24.07
N GLY A 224 10.51 -2.58 25.17
CA GLY A 224 11.90 -2.37 25.59
C GLY A 224 12.24 -1.03 26.26
N LYS A 225 13.50 -0.91 26.75
CA LYS A 225 14.05 0.34 27.31
C LYS A 225 14.32 1.36 26.20
N MET A 226 13.84 2.58 26.37
CA MET A 226 13.87 3.63 25.35
C MET A 226 14.73 4.81 25.77
N LYS A 227 15.27 5.54 24.78
CA LYS A 227 16.03 6.76 25.03
C LYS A 227 15.14 7.98 25.26
N ILE A 228 14.02 8.05 24.55
CA ILE A 228 13.06 9.16 24.57
C ILE A 228 11.67 8.55 24.73
N ASP A 229 10.74 9.31 25.32
CA ASP A 229 9.33 8.93 25.37
C ASP A 229 8.74 8.76 23.96
N ARG A 230 7.89 7.74 23.80
CA ARG A 230 7.29 7.35 22.52
C ARG A 230 6.44 8.46 21.93
N LEU A 231 5.76 9.22 22.78
CA LEU A 231 4.89 10.30 22.34
C LEU A 231 5.72 11.43 21.71
N TYR A 232 6.87 11.76 22.31
CA TYR A 232 7.78 12.75 21.72
C TYR A 232 8.39 12.26 20.42
N ALA A 233 8.75 10.97 20.31
CA ALA A 233 9.25 10.42 19.06
C ALA A 233 8.20 10.47 17.93
N ALA A 234 6.93 10.18 18.23
CA ALA A 234 5.82 10.33 17.28
C ALA A 234 5.59 11.80 16.89
N LEU A 235 5.65 12.73 17.85
CA LEU A 235 5.51 14.16 17.59
C LEU A 235 6.62 14.69 16.67
N VAL A 236 7.87 14.27 16.89
CA VAL A 236 8.99 14.61 16.00
C VAL A 236 8.73 14.06 14.60
N ALA A 237 8.26 12.81 14.47
CA ALA A 237 7.93 12.22 13.18
C ALA A 237 6.91 13.07 12.42
N PHE A 238 5.83 13.51 13.07
CA PHE A 238 4.81 14.36 12.46
C PHE A 238 5.34 15.71 11.96
N ILE A 239 6.20 16.37 12.74
CA ILE A 239 6.80 17.65 12.32
C ILE A 239 7.66 17.43 11.08
N VAL A 240 8.49 16.37 11.08
CA VAL A 240 9.37 16.04 9.95
C VAL A 240 8.57 15.65 8.72
N ASP A 241 7.50 14.85 8.86
CA ASP A 241 6.58 14.51 7.77
C ASP A 241 5.91 15.76 7.21
N GLY A 242 5.46 16.69 8.06
CA GLY A 242 4.88 17.96 7.62
C GLY A 242 5.83 18.78 6.76
N ILE A 243 7.10 18.85 7.14
CA ILE A 243 8.15 19.51 6.33
C ILE A 243 8.36 18.75 5.01
N GLY A 244 8.44 17.42 5.05
CA GLY A 244 8.60 16.57 3.86
C GLY A 244 7.46 16.74 2.86
N LEU A 245 6.22 16.77 3.35
CA LEU A 245 5.02 16.99 2.55
C LEU A 245 4.96 18.42 1.98
N TYR A 246 5.38 19.43 2.74
CA TYR A 246 5.48 20.80 2.23
C TYR A 246 6.48 20.90 1.05
N VAL A 247 7.65 20.28 1.18
CA VAL A 247 8.64 20.23 0.10
C VAL A 247 8.08 19.50 -1.12
N LEU A 248 7.43 18.35 -0.91
CA LEU A 248 6.77 17.59 -1.98
C LEU A 248 5.70 18.44 -2.69
N PHE A 249 4.84 19.11 -1.93
CA PHE A 249 3.82 20.01 -2.47
C PHE A 249 4.43 21.11 -3.32
N LYS A 250 5.51 21.76 -2.84
CA LYS A 250 6.23 22.80 -3.58
C LYS A 250 6.84 22.29 -4.89
N ILE A 251 7.38 21.08 -4.91
CA ILE A 251 7.92 20.46 -6.12
C ILE A 251 6.80 20.24 -7.14
N ILE A 252 5.65 19.73 -6.70
CA ILE A 252 4.50 19.46 -7.56
C ILE A 252 3.93 20.75 -8.13
N THR A 253 3.71 21.77 -7.30
CA THR A 253 3.16 23.04 -7.78
C THR A 253 4.08 23.70 -8.79
N ASN A 254 5.40 23.68 -8.57
CA ASN A 254 6.38 24.20 -9.53
C ASN A 254 6.52 23.35 -10.81
N ALA A 255 6.06 22.11 -10.80
CA ALA A 255 6.08 21.22 -11.97
C ALA A 255 4.77 21.28 -12.78
N ILE A 256 3.69 21.79 -12.18
CA ILE A 256 2.36 21.93 -12.79
C ILE A 256 2.10 23.36 -13.27
N LEU A 257 2.52 24.38 -12.51
CA LEU A 257 2.48 25.80 -12.87
C LEU A 257 3.70 26.18 -13.70
#